data_AF-A0A821I1R2-F1
#
_entry.id   AF-A0A821I1R2-F1
#
_cell.length_a   1.000
_cell.length_b   1.000
_cell.length_c   1.000
_cell.angle_alpha   90.00
_cell.angle_beta   90.00
_cell.angle_gamma   90.00
#
_symmetry.space_group_name_H-M   'P 1'
#
loop_
_entity.id
_entity.type
_entity.pdbx_description
1 polymer ?
#
loop_
_entity_poly.entity_id
_entity_poly.type
_entity_poly.pdbx_seq_one_letter_code
_entity_poly.pdbx_strand_id
1 'polypeptide(L)'
;MHEAGYRGYIARKKPLIKDSNRWKRMLWVRQHWLKPKQFWDSILWSDESKFNLFGSNGRQIVWRQTNESMKRECLKPTVKCGGGSVMVWDCMAASGVGNLVRVDGTMNREQNEKILTENVKQSAKILKCNHLFSSKIMTRNTAKTISQWFVKNQINTLKWPAQSPDLNPIEHAWDELERRMKRHSPKNKEELWMILKKEWKGIGRDVTSRLVNSMSKRFQEVMKHRGGPMRY
;
A
#
# COMPACT_ATOMS: atom_id res chain seq x y z
N MET A 1 -19.19 20.97 26.91
CA MET A 1 -18.44 20.39 25.75
C MET A 1 -19.37 19.66 24.77
N HIS A 2 -20.21 18.71 25.21
CA HIS A 2 -21.22 18.07 24.34
C HIS A 2 -22.32 19.03 23.86
N GLU A 3 -22.74 19.99 24.69
CA GLU A 3 -23.69 21.05 24.31
C GLU A 3 -23.15 22.04 23.25
N ALA A 4 -21.82 22.10 23.09
CA ALA A 4 -21.16 22.86 22.03
C ALA A 4 -20.90 22.02 20.76
N GLY A 5 -21.51 20.82 20.66
CA GLY A 5 -21.41 19.94 19.49
C GLY A 5 -20.15 19.08 19.42
N TYR A 6 -19.24 19.17 20.40
CA TYR A 6 -18.04 18.33 20.44
C TYR A 6 -18.38 16.94 20.97
N ARG A 7 -18.02 15.91 20.21
CA ARG A 7 -18.12 14.50 20.62
C ARG A 7 -16.72 13.92 20.82
N GLY A 8 -16.59 12.96 21.73
CA GLY A 8 -15.35 12.20 21.87
C GLY A 8 -15.07 11.35 20.63
N TYR A 9 -13.96 11.60 19.94
CA TYR A 9 -13.47 10.79 18.83
C TYR A 9 -12.06 10.27 19.13
N ILE A 10 -11.75 9.08 18.62
CA ILE A 10 -10.40 8.52 18.72
C ILE A 10 -9.53 9.12 17.63
N ALA A 11 -8.35 9.61 18.02
CA ALA A 11 -7.37 10.16 17.09
C ALA A 11 -6.93 9.11 16.05
N ARG A 12 -6.89 9.52 14.77
CA ARG A 12 -6.42 8.64 13.67
C ARG A 12 -4.89 8.62 13.66
N LYS A 13 -4.30 7.44 13.55
CA LYS A 13 -2.86 7.29 13.34
C LYS A 13 -2.51 7.66 11.89
N LYS A 14 -1.70 8.70 11.70
CA LYS A 14 -1.23 9.16 10.39
C LYS A 14 0.24 9.57 10.49
N PRO A 15 1.04 9.41 9.43
CA PRO A 15 2.40 9.91 9.43
C PRO A 15 2.40 11.43 9.58
N LEU A 16 3.30 11.95 10.43
CA LEU A 16 3.50 13.38 10.57
C LEU A 16 4.21 13.91 9.31
N ILE A 17 3.55 14.79 8.57
CA ILE A 17 4.08 15.38 7.34
C ILE A 17 4.69 16.74 7.68
N LYS A 18 6.02 16.87 7.55
CA LYS A 18 6.72 18.16 7.69
C LYS A 18 6.20 19.17 6.66
N ASP A 19 6.20 20.45 6.96
CA ASP A 19 5.69 21.49 6.03
C ASP A 19 6.42 21.50 4.67
N SER A 20 7.73 21.24 4.67
CA SER A 20 8.50 21.06 3.44
C SER A 20 7.99 19.91 2.57
N ASN A 21 7.51 18.82 3.18
CA ASN A 21 6.90 17.69 2.46
C ASN A 21 5.48 18.02 2.01
N ARG A 22 4.71 18.82 2.77
CA ARG A 22 3.39 19.30 2.34
C ARG A 22 3.49 20.13 1.05
N TRP A 23 4.48 21.03 0.99
CA TRP A 23 4.73 21.81 -0.23
C TRP A 23 5.13 20.93 -1.41
N LYS A 24 6.06 19.97 -1.21
CA LYS A 24 6.45 18.99 -2.26
C LYS A 24 5.27 18.17 -2.77
N ARG A 25 4.34 17.78 -1.88
CA ARG A 25 3.10 17.09 -2.25
C ARG A 25 2.21 17.96 -3.13
N MET A 26 1.98 19.22 -2.73
CA MET A 26 1.18 20.14 -3.54
C MET A 26 1.82 20.45 -4.89
N LEU A 27 3.13 20.65 -4.93
CA LEU A 27 3.87 20.85 -6.18
C LEU A 27 3.71 19.65 -7.11
N TRP A 28 3.89 18.44 -6.57
CA TRP A 28 3.72 17.21 -7.33
C TRP A 28 2.31 17.08 -7.90
N VAL A 29 1.28 17.36 -7.09
CA VAL A 29 -0.12 17.36 -7.53
C VAL A 29 -0.35 18.37 -8.65
N ARG A 30 0.17 19.60 -8.52
CA ARG A 30 0.06 20.63 -9.57
C ARG A 30 0.71 20.21 -10.89
N GLN A 31 1.90 19.60 -10.84
CA GLN A 31 2.62 19.11 -12.02
C GLN A 31 1.87 18.01 -12.78
N HIS A 32 1.05 17.24 -12.07
CA HIS A 32 0.35 16.09 -12.63
C HIS A 32 -1.17 16.31 -12.77
N TRP A 33 -1.68 17.48 -12.40
CA TRP A 33 -3.12 17.78 -12.32
C TRP A 33 -3.86 17.56 -13.65
N LEU A 34 -3.23 17.96 -14.76
CA LEU A 34 -3.79 17.87 -16.10
C LEU A 34 -3.45 16.57 -16.82
N LYS A 35 -2.80 15.60 -16.15
CA LYS A 35 -2.46 14.33 -16.79
C LYS A 35 -3.74 13.53 -17.08
N PRO A 36 -3.92 13.06 -18.32
CA PRO A 36 -5.15 12.38 -18.72
C PRO A 36 -5.25 10.99 -18.06
N LYS A 37 -6.45 10.40 -18.05
CA LYS A 37 -6.68 9.08 -17.47
C LYS A 37 -5.74 8.01 -18.02
N GLN A 38 -5.48 8.02 -19.32
CA GLN A 38 -4.59 7.07 -20.01
C GLN A 38 -3.17 7.09 -19.44
N PHE A 39 -2.70 8.25 -18.97
CA PHE A 39 -1.41 8.36 -18.30
C PHE A 39 -1.41 7.53 -17.01
N TRP A 40 -2.42 7.71 -16.16
CA TRP A 40 -2.55 6.97 -14.89
C TRP A 40 -2.75 5.47 -15.10
N ASP A 41 -3.52 5.09 -16.12
CA ASP A 41 -3.75 3.69 -16.49
C ASP A 41 -2.45 2.98 -16.91
N SER A 42 -1.46 3.73 -17.42
CA SER A 42 -0.17 3.20 -17.88
C SER A 42 0.88 3.04 -16.78
N ILE A 43 0.58 3.46 -15.54
CA ILE A 43 1.52 3.43 -14.41
C ILE A 43 1.45 2.08 -13.71
N LEU A 44 2.63 1.50 -13.48
CA LEU A 44 2.82 0.37 -12.58
C LEU A 44 3.10 0.90 -11.17
N TRP A 45 2.09 0.80 -10.32
CA TRP A 45 2.17 1.12 -8.90
C TRP A 45 2.80 -0.04 -8.16
N SER A 46 3.77 0.20 -7.30
CA SER A 46 4.37 -0.84 -6.46
C SER A 46 4.83 -0.27 -5.13
N ASP A 47 4.83 -1.08 -4.10
CA ASP A 47 5.36 -0.74 -2.78
C ASP A 47 5.48 -2.05 -1.96
N GLU A 48 6.01 -1.96 -0.74
CA GLU A 48 6.13 -3.11 0.16
C GLU A 48 5.10 -3.07 1.30
N SER A 49 4.48 -4.21 1.61
CA SER A 49 3.52 -4.32 2.70
C SER A 49 3.72 -5.57 3.55
N LYS A 50 3.43 -5.44 4.85
CA LYS A 50 3.63 -6.48 5.86
C LYS A 50 2.29 -7.03 6.31
N PHE A 51 2.06 -8.30 6.05
CA PHE A 51 0.88 -9.03 6.51
C PHE A 51 1.22 -9.87 7.74
N ASN A 52 0.48 -9.68 8.82
CA ASN A 52 0.68 -10.43 10.07
C ASN A 52 -0.19 -11.70 10.08
N LEU A 53 0.37 -12.82 10.54
CA LEU A 53 -0.35 -14.07 10.75
C LEU A 53 -1.32 -13.98 11.93
N PHE A 54 -0.89 -13.34 13.02
CA PHE A 54 -1.71 -13.08 14.20
C PHE A 54 -1.87 -11.57 14.44
N GLY A 55 -3.11 -11.17 14.68
CA GLY A 55 -3.48 -9.78 14.95
C GLY A 55 -3.63 -8.98 13.67
N SER A 56 -4.88 -8.81 13.21
CA SER A 56 -5.18 -7.66 12.37
C SER A 56 -4.95 -6.39 13.20
N ASN A 57 -4.38 -5.35 12.58
CA ASN A 57 -4.28 -4.02 13.18
C ASN A 57 -5.67 -3.39 13.45
N GLY A 58 -6.74 -4.10 13.08
CA GLY A 58 -8.13 -3.75 13.33
C GLY A 58 -8.54 -3.84 14.79
N ARG A 59 -9.43 -2.93 15.17
CA ARG A 59 -10.10 -2.93 16.46
C ARG A 59 -11.17 -4.03 16.46
N GLN A 60 -11.10 -4.95 17.41
CA GLN A 60 -12.16 -5.94 17.65
C GLN A 60 -13.10 -5.34 18.70
N ILE A 61 -14.36 -5.13 18.33
CA ILE A 61 -15.41 -4.70 19.25
C ILE A 61 -16.07 -5.97 19.77
N VAL A 62 -16.13 -6.13 21.09
CA VAL A 62 -16.86 -7.23 21.74
C VAL A 62 -17.92 -6.62 22.64
N TRP A 63 -19.14 -7.14 22.54
CA TRP A 63 -20.25 -6.82 23.44
C TRP A 63 -20.22 -7.84 24.59
N ARG A 64 -20.16 -7.36 25.84
CA ARG A 64 -20.04 -8.21 27.03
C ARG A 64 -20.58 -7.51 28.28
N GLN A 65 -20.98 -8.28 29.29
CA GLN A 65 -21.31 -7.76 30.61
C GLN A 65 -20.04 -7.37 31.41
N THR A 66 -20.16 -6.54 32.44
CA THR A 66 -19.01 -5.97 33.18
C THR A 66 -18.05 -7.01 33.75
N ASN A 67 -18.57 -8.16 34.19
CA ASN A 67 -17.81 -9.28 34.76
C ASN A 67 -17.23 -10.26 33.73
N GLU A 68 -17.55 -10.12 32.44
CA GLU A 68 -17.15 -11.05 31.39
C GLU A 68 -15.82 -10.68 30.73
N SER A 69 -15.07 -9.74 31.32
CA SER A 69 -13.93 -9.13 30.68
C SER A 69 -12.78 -10.10 30.37
N MET A 70 -12.69 -11.18 31.12
CA MET A 70 -11.67 -12.22 31.03
C MET A 70 -12.16 -13.49 30.31
N LYS A 71 -13.43 -13.54 29.85
CA LYS A 71 -13.93 -14.66 29.04
C LYS A 71 -13.15 -14.75 27.72
N ARG A 72 -12.80 -15.95 27.29
CA ARG A 72 -11.95 -16.16 26.10
C ARG A 72 -12.54 -15.55 24.84
N GLU A 73 -13.87 -15.54 24.74
CA GLU A 73 -14.66 -14.95 23.65
C GLU A 73 -14.62 -13.41 23.67
N CYS A 74 -14.27 -12.83 24.84
CA CYS A 74 -14.16 -11.40 25.11
C CYS A 74 -12.72 -10.88 25.08
N LEU A 75 -11.75 -11.75 24.81
CA LEU A 75 -10.34 -11.41 24.70
C LEU A 75 -9.94 -11.36 23.22
N LYS A 76 -9.11 -10.37 22.86
CA LYS A 76 -8.34 -10.41 21.63
C LYS A 76 -7.02 -11.12 21.97
N PRO A 77 -6.77 -12.34 21.48
CA PRO A 77 -5.53 -13.04 21.79
C PRO A 77 -4.34 -12.23 21.29
N THR A 78 -3.36 -12.01 22.18
CA THR A 78 -2.09 -11.35 21.85
C THR A 78 -0.95 -12.31 22.11
N VAL A 79 -0.04 -12.46 21.17
CA VAL A 79 1.20 -13.23 21.36
C VAL A 79 2.33 -12.31 21.81
N LYS A 80 3.09 -12.69 22.84
CA LYS A 80 4.13 -11.85 23.48
C LYS A 80 5.31 -11.50 22.54
N CYS A 81 5.53 -12.29 21.49
CA CYS A 81 6.43 -12.04 20.36
C CYS A 81 6.12 -13.08 19.27
N GLY A 82 6.35 -12.76 17.99
CA GLY A 82 6.57 -13.81 17.00
C GLY A 82 5.34 -14.52 16.44
N GLY A 83 4.17 -13.88 16.39
CA GLY A 83 3.02 -14.42 15.64
C GLY A 83 3.33 -14.74 14.17
N GLY A 84 4.43 -14.22 13.62
CA GLY A 84 4.82 -14.44 12.23
C GLY A 84 4.18 -13.40 11.32
N SER A 85 4.94 -12.98 10.33
CA SER A 85 4.48 -12.03 9.32
C SER A 85 5.17 -12.36 8.01
N VAL A 86 4.50 -12.07 6.91
CA VAL A 86 5.07 -12.13 5.57
C VAL A 86 5.24 -10.70 5.09
N MET A 87 6.48 -10.33 4.79
CA MET A 87 6.81 -9.11 4.08
C MET A 87 6.66 -9.41 2.60
N VAL A 88 5.94 -8.56 1.86
CA VAL A 88 5.74 -8.73 0.43
C VAL A 88 6.15 -7.47 -0.32
N TRP A 89 6.60 -7.68 -1.55
CA TRP A 89 6.58 -6.68 -2.61
C TRP A 89 5.46 -7.03 -3.57
N ASP A 90 4.72 -6.03 -4.02
CA ASP A 90 3.73 -6.21 -5.07
C ASP A 90 3.58 -5.00 -5.95
N CYS A 91 2.89 -5.21 -7.07
CA CYS A 91 2.58 -4.16 -8.00
C CYS A 91 1.20 -4.34 -8.64
N MET A 92 0.62 -3.24 -9.09
CA MET A 92 -0.64 -3.23 -9.83
C MET A 92 -0.71 -2.08 -10.83
N ALA A 93 -1.60 -2.20 -11.79
CA ALA A 93 -1.98 -1.13 -12.71
C ALA A 93 -3.50 -1.09 -12.89
N ALA A 94 -4.02 -0.13 -13.65
CA ALA A 94 -5.46 -0.05 -13.91
C ALA A 94 -6.00 -1.30 -14.65
N SER A 95 -5.13 -2.02 -15.38
CA SER A 95 -5.46 -3.25 -16.09
C SER A 95 -5.58 -4.48 -15.20
N GLY A 96 -5.00 -4.46 -13.99
CA GLY A 96 -5.04 -5.58 -13.05
C GLY A 96 -3.87 -5.58 -12.06
N VAL A 97 -3.79 -6.65 -11.27
CA VAL A 97 -2.67 -6.90 -10.37
C VAL A 97 -1.48 -7.51 -11.10
N GLY A 98 -0.28 -7.16 -10.69
CA GLY A 98 0.98 -7.75 -11.13
C GLY A 98 1.47 -8.82 -10.16
N ASN A 99 2.77 -9.11 -10.22
CA ASN A 99 3.37 -10.11 -9.35
C ASN A 99 3.31 -9.68 -7.88
N LEU A 100 3.09 -10.68 -7.01
CA LEU A 100 3.26 -10.60 -5.56
C LEU A 100 4.46 -11.49 -5.22
N VAL A 101 5.45 -10.93 -4.52
CA VAL A 101 6.73 -11.56 -4.20
C VAL A 101 6.93 -11.53 -2.69
N ARG A 102 7.27 -12.67 -2.09
CA ARG A 102 7.66 -12.75 -0.69
C ARG A 102 9.08 -12.22 -0.53
N VAL A 103 9.27 -11.34 0.45
CA VAL A 103 10.56 -10.78 0.84
C VAL A 103 10.97 -11.45 2.15
N ASP A 104 12.11 -12.14 2.12
CA ASP A 104 12.62 -12.83 3.30
C ASP A 104 13.52 -11.90 4.11
N GLY A 105 13.13 -11.67 5.36
CA GLY A 105 13.86 -10.78 6.27
C GLY A 105 13.75 -9.30 5.89
N THR A 106 14.84 -8.57 6.10
CA THR A 106 14.94 -7.15 5.69
C THR A 106 15.38 -7.10 4.23
N MET A 107 14.64 -6.38 3.39
CA MET A 107 14.97 -6.18 1.97
C MET A 107 16.43 -5.77 1.81
N ASN A 108 17.20 -6.60 1.12
CA ASN A 108 18.58 -6.31 0.76
C ASN A 108 18.70 -5.91 -0.73
N ARG A 109 19.91 -5.53 -1.14
CA ARG A 109 20.18 -5.08 -2.52
C ARG A 109 19.91 -6.17 -3.57
N GLU A 110 20.29 -7.41 -3.29
CA GLU A 110 20.15 -8.52 -4.23
C GLU A 110 18.69 -8.90 -4.45
N GLN A 111 17.90 -9.01 -3.36
CA GLN A 111 16.46 -9.24 -3.43
C GLN A 111 15.76 -8.13 -4.22
N ASN A 112 16.18 -6.88 -4.00
CA ASN A 112 15.65 -5.73 -4.73
C ASN A 112 15.99 -5.80 -6.23
N GLU A 113 17.26 -6.04 -6.59
CA GLU A 113 17.68 -6.20 -7.98
C GLU A 113 16.90 -7.33 -8.67
N LYS A 114 16.69 -8.46 -7.98
CA LYS A 114 15.88 -9.59 -8.46
C LYS A 114 14.40 -9.21 -8.68
N ILE A 115 13.80 -8.47 -7.75
CA ILE A 115 12.42 -7.97 -7.91
C ILE A 115 12.32 -7.06 -9.13
N LEU A 116 13.29 -6.16 -9.34
CA LEU A 116 13.30 -5.27 -10.50
C LEU A 116 13.50 -6.05 -11.81
N THR A 117 14.49 -6.93 -11.88
CA THR A 117 14.85 -7.66 -13.11
C THR A 117 13.78 -8.65 -13.52
N GLU A 118 13.24 -9.42 -12.59
CA GLU A 118 12.31 -10.51 -12.88
C GLU A 118 10.86 -10.05 -12.82
N ASN A 119 10.47 -9.34 -11.76
CA ASN A 119 9.06 -9.14 -11.43
C ASN A 119 8.48 -7.84 -12.00
N VAL A 120 9.22 -6.73 -11.96
CA VAL A 120 8.76 -5.45 -12.53
C VAL A 120 8.61 -5.56 -14.04
N LYS A 121 9.62 -6.10 -14.74
CA LYS A 121 9.56 -6.28 -16.20
C LYS A 121 8.42 -7.20 -16.63
N GLN A 122 8.29 -8.34 -15.95
CA GLN A 122 7.24 -9.31 -16.27
C GLN A 122 5.85 -8.70 -16.04
N SER A 123 5.65 -8.03 -14.91
CA SER A 123 4.37 -7.40 -14.57
C SER A 123 4.03 -6.27 -15.55
N ALA A 124 5.00 -5.43 -15.90
CA ALA A 124 4.83 -4.36 -16.89
C ALA A 124 4.41 -4.92 -18.26
N LYS A 125 5.04 -6.01 -18.71
CA LYS A 125 4.69 -6.69 -19.97
C LYS A 125 3.28 -7.28 -19.94
N ILE A 126 2.91 -7.97 -18.87
CA ILE A 126 1.57 -8.59 -18.70
C ILE A 126 0.48 -7.52 -18.65
N LEU A 127 0.71 -6.46 -17.88
CA LEU A 127 -0.26 -5.39 -17.65
C LEU A 127 -0.26 -4.31 -18.74
N LYS A 128 0.65 -4.42 -19.73
CA LYS A 128 0.87 -3.46 -20.83
C LYS A 128 1.16 -2.05 -20.33
N CYS A 129 1.93 -1.95 -19.24
CA CYS A 129 2.35 -0.70 -18.63
C CYS A 129 3.71 -0.30 -19.21
N ASN A 130 3.70 0.55 -20.22
CA ASN A 130 4.92 0.88 -20.97
C ASN A 130 5.72 2.03 -20.36
N HIS A 131 5.19 2.75 -19.37
CA HIS A 131 5.61 4.13 -19.20
C HIS A 131 6.08 4.54 -17.82
N LEU A 132 5.56 4.08 -16.68
CA LEU A 132 5.94 4.69 -15.40
C LEU A 132 5.91 3.71 -14.23
N PHE A 133 7.02 3.68 -13.48
CA PHE A 133 7.10 2.98 -12.21
C PHE A 133 7.03 3.98 -11.05
N SER A 134 6.11 3.74 -10.12
CA SER A 134 6.03 4.44 -8.83
C SER A 134 6.45 3.46 -7.75
N SER A 135 7.56 3.72 -7.05
CA SER A 135 7.96 2.88 -5.92
C SER A 135 8.81 3.58 -4.88
N LYS A 136 8.52 3.31 -3.60
CA LYS A 136 9.37 3.70 -2.47
C LYS A 136 10.59 2.78 -2.26
N ILE A 137 10.68 1.66 -2.98
CA ILE A 137 11.85 0.74 -3.02
C ILE A 137 13.19 1.52 -3.14
N MET A 138 13.14 2.73 -3.70
CA MET A 138 14.27 3.57 -4.07
C MET A 138 15.07 4.21 -2.91
N THR A 139 14.68 4.07 -1.63
CA THR A 139 15.22 4.95 -0.55
C THR A 139 16.20 4.33 0.43
N ARG A 140 16.56 3.03 0.35
CA ARG A 140 17.62 2.44 1.19
C ARG A 140 18.72 1.82 0.32
N ASN A 141 19.82 2.57 0.17
CA ASN A 141 21.15 2.13 -0.27
C ASN A 141 21.36 1.68 -1.73
N THR A 142 20.45 1.96 -2.68
CA THR A 142 20.57 1.44 -4.07
C THR A 142 20.19 2.43 -5.19
N ALA A 143 19.99 3.71 -4.86
CA ALA A 143 19.45 4.71 -5.79
C ALA A 143 20.22 4.80 -7.14
N LYS A 144 21.55 4.70 -7.13
CA LYS A 144 22.37 4.82 -8.35
C LYS A 144 22.19 3.63 -9.29
N THR A 145 22.35 2.40 -8.78
CA THR A 145 22.22 1.16 -9.59
C THR A 145 20.81 0.98 -10.13
N ILE A 146 19.80 1.30 -9.33
CA ILE A 146 18.40 1.21 -9.74
C ILE A 146 18.06 2.25 -10.81
N SER A 147 18.54 3.49 -10.65
CA SER A 147 18.36 4.54 -11.67
C SER A 147 19.01 4.12 -13.00
N GLN A 148 20.22 3.56 -12.96
CA GLN A 148 20.89 3.03 -14.14
C GLN A 148 20.11 1.88 -14.77
N TRP A 149 19.52 1.00 -13.96
CA TRP A 149 18.68 -0.09 -14.46
C TRP A 149 17.44 0.44 -15.19
N PHE A 150 16.74 1.43 -14.64
CA PHE A 150 15.58 2.03 -15.32
C PHE A 150 15.96 2.68 -16.65
N VAL A 151 17.08 3.42 -16.67
CA VAL A 151 17.62 4.03 -17.91
C VAL A 151 17.99 2.94 -18.93
N LYS A 152 18.73 1.90 -18.52
CA LYS A 152 19.13 0.78 -19.39
C LYS A 152 17.92 0.06 -19.99
N ASN A 153 16.82 -0.03 -19.26
CA ASN A 153 15.62 -0.73 -19.69
C ASN A 153 14.54 0.19 -20.27
N GLN A 154 14.87 1.47 -20.50
CA GLN A 154 13.97 2.47 -21.11
C GLN A 154 12.64 2.62 -20.36
N ILE A 155 12.66 2.45 -19.05
CA ILE A 155 11.48 2.61 -18.17
C ILE A 155 11.55 4.00 -17.56
N ASN A 156 10.53 4.85 -17.80
CA ASN A 156 10.47 6.13 -17.12
C ASN A 156 10.03 5.94 -15.66
N THR A 157 10.53 6.79 -14.78
CA THR A 157 10.17 6.78 -13.36
C THR A 157 9.27 7.97 -13.05
N LEU A 158 8.24 7.72 -12.24
CA LEU A 158 7.40 8.80 -11.71
C LEU A 158 8.07 9.33 -10.45
N LYS A 159 8.61 10.56 -10.50
CA LYS A 159 9.16 11.21 -9.31
C LYS A 159 8.08 11.26 -8.23
N TRP A 160 8.34 10.73 -7.04
CA TRP A 160 7.33 10.61 -5.97
C TRP A 160 7.59 11.57 -4.80
N PRO A 161 6.57 12.25 -4.26
CA PRO A 161 6.75 13.06 -3.07
C PRO A 161 6.98 12.18 -1.83
N ALA A 162 7.96 12.53 -1.00
CA ALA A 162 8.24 11.81 0.24
C ALA A 162 7.02 11.77 1.18
N GLN A 163 6.94 10.73 2.04
CA GLN A 163 5.87 10.56 3.05
C GLN A 163 4.45 10.67 2.47
N SER A 164 4.24 10.13 1.27
CA SER A 164 2.96 10.23 0.55
C SER A 164 2.33 8.87 0.23
N PRO A 165 2.12 7.99 1.23
CA PRO A 165 1.41 6.72 1.00
C PRO A 165 -0.01 6.96 0.47
N ASP A 166 -0.68 8.02 0.91
CA ASP A 166 -2.06 8.35 0.51
C ASP A 166 -2.28 8.72 -0.96
N LEU A 167 -1.19 9.04 -1.67
CA LEU A 167 -1.22 9.23 -3.10
C LEU A 167 -1.02 7.92 -3.88
N ASN A 168 -0.54 6.84 -3.25
CA ASN A 168 -0.27 5.56 -3.91
C ASN A 168 -1.52 4.68 -3.88
N PRO A 169 -2.17 4.38 -5.02
CA PRO A 169 -3.40 3.60 -5.03
C PRO A 169 -3.23 2.16 -4.47
N ILE A 170 -2.00 1.62 -4.46
CA ILE A 170 -1.73 0.25 -4.01
C ILE A 170 -2.03 0.05 -2.52
N GLU A 171 -1.93 1.10 -1.71
CA GLU A 171 -2.31 1.06 -0.30
C GLU A 171 -3.77 0.62 -0.11
N HIS A 172 -4.66 1.05 -1.01
CA HIS A 172 -6.07 0.63 -0.98
C HIS A 172 -6.29 -0.76 -1.59
N ALA A 173 -5.36 -1.26 -2.41
CA ALA A 173 -5.39 -2.64 -2.86
C ALA A 173 -5.04 -3.59 -1.71
N TRP A 174 -4.13 -3.17 -0.82
CA TRP A 174 -3.85 -3.89 0.42
C TRP A 174 -5.04 -3.86 1.39
N ASP A 175 -5.78 -2.75 1.50
CA ASP A 175 -7.02 -2.74 2.28
C ASP A 175 -8.04 -3.77 1.77
N GLU A 176 -8.19 -3.90 0.44
CA GLU A 176 -9.04 -4.92 -0.18
C GLU A 176 -8.50 -6.33 0.07
N LEU A 177 -7.18 -6.53 -0.03
CA LEU A 177 -6.53 -7.80 0.27
C LEU A 177 -6.76 -8.19 1.74
N GLU A 178 -6.53 -7.28 2.69
CA GLU A 178 -6.80 -7.50 4.12
C GLU A 178 -8.28 -7.84 4.36
N ARG A 179 -9.22 -7.17 3.68
CA ARG A 179 -10.65 -7.48 3.78
C ARG A 179 -10.98 -8.89 3.31
N ARG A 180 -10.32 -9.36 2.25
CA ARG A 180 -10.44 -10.76 1.77
C ARG A 180 -9.81 -11.74 2.75
N MET A 181 -8.64 -11.39 3.29
CA MET A 181 -7.92 -12.19 4.30
C MET A 181 -8.73 -12.43 5.58
N LYS A 182 -9.67 -11.54 5.95
CA LYS A 182 -10.56 -11.73 7.12
C LYS A 182 -11.42 -13.00 7.08
N ARG A 183 -11.63 -13.60 5.90
CA ARG A 183 -12.40 -14.85 5.74
C ARG A 183 -11.56 -16.10 5.95
N HIS A 184 -10.25 -15.91 6.15
CA HIS A 184 -9.27 -16.97 6.27
C HIS A 184 -8.69 -17.00 7.69
N SER A 185 -8.12 -18.14 8.07
CA SER A 185 -7.47 -18.31 9.37
C SER A 185 -6.17 -19.10 9.19
N PRO A 186 -5.16 -18.51 8.53
CA PRO A 186 -3.89 -19.18 8.30
C PRO A 186 -3.21 -19.54 9.62
N LYS A 187 -2.64 -20.74 9.69
CA LYS A 187 -2.03 -21.31 10.89
C LYS A 187 -0.51 -21.12 10.95
N ASN A 188 0.12 -20.91 9.80
CA ASN A 188 1.56 -20.68 9.66
C ASN A 188 1.87 -19.69 8.53
N LYS A 189 3.15 -19.29 8.39
CA LYS A 189 3.58 -18.28 7.41
C LYS A 189 3.37 -18.76 5.97
N GLU A 190 3.52 -20.05 5.71
CA GLU A 190 3.41 -20.66 4.39
C GLU A 190 1.95 -20.67 3.93
N GLU A 191 1.03 -21.03 4.81
CA GLU A 191 -0.41 -20.93 4.56
C GLU A 191 -0.84 -19.47 4.34
N LEU A 192 -0.37 -18.54 5.18
CA LEU A 192 -0.60 -17.11 4.99
C LEU A 192 -0.11 -16.64 3.61
N TRP A 193 1.10 -17.04 3.21
CA TRP A 193 1.67 -16.71 1.91
C TRP A 193 0.84 -17.25 0.74
N MET A 194 0.41 -18.51 0.82
CA MET A 194 -0.38 -19.14 -0.24
C MET A 194 -1.75 -18.48 -0.40
N ILE A 195 -2.39 -18.12 0.72
CA ILE A 195 -3.69 -17.42 0.69
C ILE A 195 -3.50 -15.99 0.15
N LEU A 196 -2.49 -15.25 0.59
CA LEU A 196 -2.18 -13.91 0.06
C LEU A 196 -1.99 -13.96 -1.47
N LYS A 197 -1.21 -14.93 -1.97
CA LYS A 197 -0.98 -15.12 -3.40
C LYS A 197 -2.25 -15.44 -4.17
N LYS A 198 -3.15 -16.24 -3.59
CA LYS A 198 -4.46 -16.56 -4.17
C LYS A 198 -5.38 -15.34 -4.20
N GLU A 199 -5.56 -14.68 -3.06
CA GLU A 199 -6.46 -13.55 -2.91
C GLU A 199 -6.02 -12.33 -3.71
N TRP A 200 -4.71 -12.06 -3.76
CA TRP A 200 -4.12 -11.00 -4.59
C TRP A 200 -4.47 -11.20 -6.07
N LYS A 201 -4.23 -12.40 -6.61
CA LYS A 201 -4.60 -12.75 -7.99
C LYS A 201 -6.11 -12.66 -8.23
N GLY A 202 -6.92 -12.83 -7.20
CA GLY A 202 -8.38 -12.70 -7.26
C GLY A 202 -8.88 -11.25 -7.26
N ILE A 203 -8.02 -10.24 -7.09
CA ILE A 203 -8.41 -8.83 -7.20
C ILE A 203 -8.67 -8.51 -8.67
N GLY A 204 -9.93 -8.22 -8.97
CA GLY A 204 -10.39 -7.95 -10.34
C GLY A 204 -9.89 -6.60 -10.87
N ARG A 205 -9.85 -6.51 -12.20
CA ARG A 205 -9.54 -5.27 -12.93
C ARG A 205 -10.48 -4.12 -12.58
N ASP A 206 -11.74 -4.41 -12.28
CA ASP A 206 -12.72 -3.42 -11.85
C ASP A 206 -12.26 -2.68 -10.57
N VAL A 207 -11.67 -3.42 -9.62
CA VAL A 207 -11.12 -2.87 -8.39
C VAL A 207 -9.90 -2.02 -8.71
N THR A 208 -8.90 -2.56 -9.41
CA THR A 208 -7.65 -1.85 -9.68
C THR A 208 -7.86 -0.60 -10.54
N SER A 209 -8.70 -0.69 -11.59
CA SER A 209 -9.11 0.46 -12.41
C SER A 209 -9.77 1.55 -11.57
N ARG A 210 -10.72 1.20 -10.70
CA ARG A 210 -11.37 2.18 -9.81
C ARG A 210 -10.38 2.86 -8.87
N LEU A 211 -9.41 2.10 -8.34
CA LEU A 211 -8.36 2.65 -7.48
C LEU A 211 -7.47 3.64 -8.24
N VAL A 212 -7.03 3.31 -9.45
CA VAL A 212 -6.21 4.21 -10.28
C VAL A 212 -7.03 5.44 -10.73
N ASN A 213 -8.30 5.28 -11.09
CA ASN A 213 -9.16 6.39 -11.49
C ASN A 213 -9.49 7.35 -10.32
N SER A 214 -9.20 6.96 -9.08
CA SER A 214 -9.37 7.83 -7.91
C SER A 214 -8.31 8.94 -7.80
N MET A 215 -7.26 8.93 -8.65
CA MET A 215 -6.14 9.88 -8.57
C MET A 215 -6.57 11.34 -8.58
N SER A 216 -7.51 11.74 -9.45
CA SER A 216 -8.01 13.12 -9.48
C SER A 216 -8.69 13.53 -8.17
N LYS A 217 -9.43 12.61 -7.54
CA LYS A 217 -10.04 12.85 -6.22
C LYS A 217 -8.99 12.96 -5.11
N ARG A 218 -7.95 12.11 -5.16
CA ARG A 218 -6.80 12.21 -4.25
C ARG A 218 -6.11 13.57 -4.39
N PHE A 219 -5.98 14.09 -5.60
CA PHE A 219 -5.35 15.40 -5.84
C PHE A 219 -6.17 16.54 -5.24
N GLN A 220 -7.48 16.52 -5.43
CA GLN A 220 -8.39 17.48 -4.80
C GLN A 220 -8.26 17.46 -3.28
N GLU A 221 -8.19 16.27 -2.67
CA GLU A 221 -8.04 16.13 -1.22
C GLU A 221 -6.67 16.62 -0.72
N VAL A 222 -5.57 16.38 -1.44
CA VAL A 222 -4.25 16.95 -1.11
C VAL A 222 -4.29 18.47 -1.15
N MET A 223 -4.90 19.06 -2.19
CA MET A 223 -5.00 20.51 -2.33
C MET A 223 -5.87 21.13 -1.23
N LYS A 224 -7.02 20.50 -0.94
CA LYS A 224 -7.93 20.90 0.14
C LYS A 224 -7.25 20.92 1.51
N HIS A 225 -6.40 19.93 1.80
CA HIS A 225 -5.65 19.84 3.05
C HIS A 225 -4.29 20.58 3.02
N ARG A 226 -4.03 21.38 1.98
CA ARG A 226 -2.76 22.10 1.78
C ARG A 226 -1.54 21.18 1.97
N GLY A 227 -1.53 20.05 1.27
CA GLY A 227 -0.46 19.05 1.36
C GLY A 227 -0.49 18.16 2.60
N GLY A 228 -1.45 18.35 3.51
CA GLY A 228 -1.63 17.53 4.70
C GLY A 228 -2.11 16.09 4.42
N PRO A 229 -2.29 15.28 5.49
CA PRO A 229 -2.76 13.90 5.37
C PRO A 229 -4.23 13.85 4.96
N MET A 230 -4.57 12.98 4.00
CA MET A 230 -5.95 12.77 3.57
C MET A 230 -6.68 11.74 4.43
N ARG A 231 -8.02 11.72 4.41
CA ARG A 231 -8.78 10.55 4.88
C ARG A 231 -8.60 9.41 3.86
N TYR A 232 -8.18 8.24 4.36
CA TYR A 232 -8.30 6.97 3.63
C TYR A 232 -9.74 6.51 3.79
#